data_AF-A0A8K1I5T7-F1
#
_entry.id   AF-A0A8K1I5T7-F1
#
_cell.length_a   1.000
_cell.length_b   1.000
_cell.length_c   1.000
_cell.angle_alpha   90.00
_cell.angle_beta   90.00
_cell.angle_gamma   90.00
#
_symmetry.space_group_name_H-M   'P 1'
#
loop_
_entity.id
_entity.type
_entity.pdbx_description
1 polymer ?
#
loop_
_entity_poly.entity_id
_entity_poly.type
_entity_poly.pdbx_seq_one_letter_code
_entity_poly.pdbx_strand_id
1 'polypeptide(L)'
;MSYYYFIITDKLSKNITRCGKLLKHYINQCMKMTTNLLFQYDYVKMSSTRGQSAWFTKYRKSSETKRNAFFSLFTKSPDPYDDFSKWIVGVVDGDGTFYFNKTKKSYWTFCFKISQSKYNMRMLNYIKSMLQVGTINTSEVNIAEYRIRNIDHIIKYILPIFDKYSLLTKKEFSYNQFREAILIYKDISLSHSNKDYLITNIKNKIMPTNYVSSVWKNTHNLTLPIVNTIMSKQWLIGFTEAEGSFYLVKKDCKRIIQMFEITQKHDKIVLEAIAKILSMKVYNKKTYYTCISTSKENIQGIIQYFSNTIKGVKSLEFKLWSRSFTKRLSYSQLEDLQIKINKIRNKHKDINSLVY
;
A
#
# COMPACT_ATOMS: atom_id res chain seq x y z
N MET A 1 40.96 -53.42 -12.42
CA MET A 1 41.15 -53.94 -11.05
C MET A 1 42.08 -53.00 -10.31
N SER A 2 41.60 -52.35 -9.24
CA SER A 2 42.31 -51.89 -8.04
C SER A 2 41.65 -50.61 -7.49
N TYR A 3 41.03 -50.76 -6.33
CA TYR A 3 40.54 -49.67 -5.49
C TYR A 3 41.72 -48.81 -4.99
N TYR A 4 41.54 -47.49 -4.92
CA TYR A 4 42.26 -46.67 -3.95
C TYR A 4 41.29 -45.68 -3.29
N TYR A 5 41.10 -45.88 -1.99
CA TYR A 5 40.48 -44.93 -1.07
C TYR A 5 41.37 -43.69 -0.95
N PHE A 6 40.78 -42.49 -1.05
CA PHE A 6 41.37 -41.31 -0.42
C PHE A 6 40.44 -40.84 0.70
N ILE A 7 40.89 -41.12 1.92
CA ILE A 7 40.33 -40.60 3.17
C ILE A 7 40.75 -39.13 3.26
N ILE A 8 39.79 -38.20 3.24
CA ILE A 8 40.02 -36.84 3.73
C ILE A 8 39.42 -36.78 5.13
N THR A 9 40.28 -36.84 6.15
CA THR A 9 39.92 -36.65 7.55
C THR A 9 39.55 -35.19 7.82
N ASP A 10 38.32 -35.00 8.27
CA ASP A 10 37.82 -33.80 8.96
C ASP A 10 38.74 -33.41 10.13
N LYS A 11 39.25 -32.17 10.12
CA LYS A 11 39.62 -31.44 11.35
C LYS A 11 38.61 -30.31 11.55
N LEU A 12 37.41 -30.67 11.99
CA LEU A 12 36.48 -29.72 12.59
C LEU A 12 36.50 -29.89 14.11
N SER A 13 36.96 -28.82 14.77
CA SER A 13 37.00 -28.64 16.20
C SER A 13 35.69 -29.04 16.87
N LYS A 14 35.81 -29.86 17.92
CA LYS A 14 34.76 -30.22 18.87
C LYS A 14 34.09 -28.95 19.42
N ASN A 15 32.87 -28.67 18.97
CA ASN A 15 31.75 -28.08 19.73
C ASN A 15 30.69 -27.56 18.74
N ILE A 16 29.73 -28.42 18.38
CA ILE A 16 28.58 -28.02 17.56
C ILE A 16 27.30 -28.37 18.29
N THR A 17 26.59 -27.32 18.69
CA THR A 17 25.27 -27.33 19.31
C THR A 17 24.20 -27.86 18.34
N ARG A 18 23.00 -28.17 18.88
CA ARG A 18 21.85 -28.80 18.20
C ARG A 18 21.45 -28.15 16.85
N CYS A 19 21.85 -26.91 16.58
CA CYS A 19 21.62 -26.21 15.30
C CYS A 19 22.49 -26.73 14.13
N GLY A 20 23.69 -27.27 14.38
CA GLY A 20 24.57 -27.73 13.27
C GLY A 20 24.14 -29.04 12.61
N LYS A 21 23.28 -29.84 13.26
CA LYS A 21 22.73 -31.08 12.68
C LYS A 21 21.65 -30.82 11.63
N LEU A 22 20.91 -29.70 11.73
CA LEU A 22 19.84 -29.34 10.79
C LEU A 22 20.39 -28.79 9.46
N LEU A 23 21.51 -28.08 9.48
CA LEU A 23 22.14 -27.56 8.25
C LEU A 23 22.65 -28.68 7.34
N LYS A 24 23.18 -29.77 7.92
CA LYS A 24 23.73 -30.91 7.16
C LYS A 24 22.63 -31.71 6.44
N HIS A 25 21.40 -31.70 6.96
CA HIS A 25 20.28 -32.40 6.34
C HIS A 25 19.69 -31.64 5.14
N TYR A 26 19.67 -30.31 5.19
CA TYR A 26 19.13 -29.45 4.12
C TYR A 26 20.04 -29.43 2.89
N ILE A 27 21.37 -29.37 3.09
CA ILE A 27 22.35 -29.34 1.99
C ILE A 27 22.34 -30.66 1.19
N ASN A 28 22.12 -31.81 1.84
CA ASN A 28 22.04 -33.11 1.17
C ASN A 28 20.73 -33.34 0.38
N GLN A 29 19.63 -32.65 0.72
CA GLN A 29 18.40 -32.72 -0.07
C GLN A 29 18.47 -31.82 -1.32
N CYS A 30 19.13 -30.65 -1.23
CA CYS A 30 19.28 -29.75 -2.38
C CYS A 30 20.22 -30.31 -3.47
N MET A 31 21.18 -31.18 -3.12
CA MET A 31 22.07 -31.84 -4.10
C MET A 31 21.44 -33.05 -4.81
N LYS A 32 20.28 -33.55 -4.37
CA LYS A 32 19.59 -34.69 -4.99
C LYS A 32 18.50 -34.31 -6.02
N MET A 33 18.16 -33.03 -6.17
CA MET A 33 17.09 -32.56 -7.06
C MET A 33 17.54 -31.78 -8.30
N THR A 34 18.84 -31.75 -8.61
CA THR A 34 19.39 -31.01 -9.77
C THR A 34 20.16 -31.87 -10.76
N THR A 35 20.07 -33.21 -10.69
CA THR A 35 20.75 -34.11 -11.63
C THR A 35 19.93 -34.48 -12.89
N ASN A 36 18.77 -33.87 -13.11
CA ASN A 36 17.99 -34.06 -14.34
C ASN A 36 17.75 -32.73 -15.05
N LEU A 37 18.75 -32.25 -15.79
CA LEU A 37 18.56 -31.46 -17.01
C LEU A 37 19.89 -31.44 -17.78
N LEU A 38 19.86 -32.18 -18.89
CA LEU A 38 20.96 -32.42 -19.80
C LEU A 38 21.45 -31.14 -20.49
N PHE A 39 22.74 -31.15 -20.77
CA PHE A 39 23.55 -30.14 -21.43
C PHE A 39 23.11 -29.82 -22.87
N GLN A 40 23.07 -28.53 -23.20
CA GLN A 40 23.29 -28.03 -24.56
C GLN A 40 24.17 -26.77 -24.47
N TYR A 41 25.43 -26.91 -24.87
CA TYR A 41 26.43 -25.82 -24.91
C TYR A 41 26.36 -25.14 -26.28
N ASP A 42 25.84 -23.92 -26.34
CA ASP A 42 26.07 -23.03 -27.48
C ASP A 42 27.27 -22.12 -27.17
N TYR A 43 28.32 -22.26 -27.98
CA TYR A 43 29.55 -21.48 -27.89
C TYR A 43 29.32 -20.03 -28.36
N VAL A 44 29.50 -19.05 -27.46
CA VAL A 44 29.66 -17.64 -27.84
C VAL A 44 31.14 -17.24 -27.71
N LYS A 45 31.77 -16.94 -28.86
CA LYS A 45 33.14 -16.40 -28.94
C LYS A 45 33.19 -14.99 -28.34
N MET A 46 34.08 -14.80 -27.36
CA MET A 46 34.38 -13.51 -26.76
C MET A 46 35.46 -12.79 -27.59
N SER A 47 35.23 -11.54 -28.03
CA SER A 47 36.28 -10.74 -28.66
C SER A 47 37.08 -9.99 -27.59
N SER A 48 38.40 -10.14 -27.63
CA SER A 48 39.34 -9.44 -26.77
C SER A 48 40.21 -8.52 -27.62
N THR A 49 40.11 -7.20 -27.41
CA THR A 49 41.14 -6.26 -27.83
C THR A 49 41.38 -5.22 -26.74
N ARG A 50 42.53 -5.40 -26.06
CA ARG A 50 43.57 -4.40 -25.72
C ARG A 50 43.04 -3.04 -25.26
N GLY A 51 43.15 -2.63 -24.00
CA GLY A 51 44.39 -2.56 -23.24
C GLY A 51 44.91 -1.12 -23.25
N GLN A 52 44.58 -0.34 -22.22
CA GLN A 52 45.46 0.68 -21.66
C GLN A 52 45.35 0.61 -20.13
N SER A 53 46.49 0.56 -19.46
CA SER A 53 46.64 0.32 -18.03
C SER A 53 47.40 1.46 -17.36
N ALA A 54 46.90 1.85 -16.18
CA ALA A 54 47.56 2.33 -14.94
C ALA A 54 48.41 3.62 -15.02
N TRP A 55 48.30 4.59 -14.12
CA TRP A 55 48.61 4.45 -12.69
C TRP A 55 48.17 5.66 -11.82
N PHE A 56 48.02 5.39 -10.50
CA PHE A 56 48.05 6.28 -9.32
C PHE A 56 46.92 7.33 -9.14
N THR A 57 46.15 7.39 -8.04
CA THR A 57 46.54 7.44 -6.61
C THR A 57 45.40 6.93 -5.68
N LYS A 58 45.78 6.51 -4.46
CA LYS A 58 44.94 6.09 -3.32
C LYS A 58 43.58 6.81 -3.22
N TYR A 59 42.48 6.07 -3.30
CA TYR A 59 41.31 6.13 -2.41
C TYR A 59 40.43 4.90 -2.71
N ARG A 60 40.39 3.90 -1.82
CA ARG A 60 39.38 2.82 -1.90
C ARG A 60 38.00 3.42 -1.56
N LYS A 61 37.33 4.03 -2.54
CA LYS A 61 35.87 4.18 -2.47
C LYS A 61 35.27 2.81 -2.76
N SER A 62 34.60 2.24 -1.75
CA SER A 62 33.75 1.07 -1.98
C SER A 62 32.73 1.44 -3.06
N SER A 63 32.72 0.68 -4.17
CA SER A 63 31.74 0.84 -5.24
C SER A 63 30.35 0.88 -4.61
N GLU A 64 29.54 1.87 -4.96
CA GLU A 64 28.15 2.07 -4.51
C GLU A 64 27.35 0.76 -4.55
N THR A 65 27.62 -0.08 -5.55
CA THR A 65 27.03 -1.41 -5.74
C THR A 65 27.30 -2.39 -4.59
N LYS A 66 28.53 -2.37 -4.03
CA LYS A 66 28.89 -3.20 -2.86
C LYS A 66 28.31 -2.62 -1.57
N ARG A 67 28.23 -1.28 -1.47
CA ARG A 67 27.64 -0.59 -0.31
C ARG A 67 26.13 -0.84 -0.21
N ASN A 68 25.43 -0.80 -1.35
CA ASN A 68 24.00 -1.09 -1.43
C ASN A 68 23.68 -2.57 -1.18
N ALA A 69 24.50 -3.49 -1.71
CA ALA A 69 24.36 -4.92 -1.42
C ALA A 69 24.59 -5.21 0.08
N PHE A 70 25.61 -4.60 0.69
CA PHE A 70 25.89 -4.73 2.12
C PHE A 70 24.77 -4.13 2.98
N PHE A 71 24.28 -2.92 2.68
CA PHE A 71 23.11 -2.35 3.37
C PHE A 71 21.84 -3.19 3.20
N SER A 72 21.60 -3.77 2.03
CA SER A 72 20.43 -4.65 1.80
C SER A 72 20.49 -5.96 2.59
N LEU A 73 21.69 -6.41 2.97
CA LEU A 73 21.89 -7.60 3.83
C LEU A 73 21.57 -7.31 5.31
N PHE A 74 21.64 -6.05 5.76
CA PHE A 74 21.37 -5.66 7.17
C PHE A 74 20.00 -5.01 7.39
N THR A 75 19.33 -4.56 6.33
CA THR A 75 17.91 -4.25 6.38
C THR A 75 17.14 -5.55 6.18
N LYS A 76 16.41 -6.05 7.19
CA LYS A 76 15.33 -7.01 6.93
C LYS A 76 14.52 -6.46 5.76
N SER A 77 14.51 -7.15 4.62
CA SER A 77 13.62 -6.79 3.53
C SER A 77 12.21 -6.67 4.14
N PRO A 78 11.52 -5.52 4.01
CA PRO A 78 10.23 -5.35 4.64
C PRO A 78 9.32 -6.49 4.17
N ASP A 79 8.67 -7.15 5.13
CA ASP A 79 7.70 -8.20 4.84
C ASP A 79 6.65 -7.62 3.88
N PRO A 80 6.50 -8.16 2.66
CA PRO A 80 5.55 -7.64 1.67
C PRO A 80 4.13 -7.57 2.22
N TYR A 81 3.76 -8.45 3.15
CA TYR A 81 2.46 -8.46 3.78
C TYR A 81 2.31 -7.35 4.83
N ASP A 82 3.38 -6.99 5.54
CA ASP A 82 3.44 -5.87 6.48
C ASP A 82 3.24 -4.52 5.76
N ASP A 83 3.94 -4.36 4.63
CA ASP A 83 3.80 -3.18 3.77
C ASP A 83 2.40 -3.08 3.14
N PHE A 84 1.85 -4.22 2.71
CA PHE A 84 0.47 -4.30 2.27
C PHE A 84 -0.52 -3.94 3.39
N SER A 85 -0.29 -4.42 4.61
CA SER A 85 -1.15 -4.15 5.76
C SER A 85 -1.20 -2.66 6.09
N LYS A 86 -0.06 -1.97 6.09
CA LYS A 86 -0.02 -0.51 6.26
C LYS A 86 -0.69 0.22 5.10
N TRP A 87 -0.48 -0.24 3.86
CA TRP A 87 -1.07 0.35 2.67
C TRP A 87 -2.60 0.21 2.66
N ILE A 88 -3.15 -0.97 2.95
CA ILE A 88 -4.60 -1.19 2.96
C ILE A 88 -5.27 -0.40 4.08
N VAL A 89 -4.61 -0.16 5.22
CA VAL A 89 -5.14 0.73 6.27
C VAL A 89 -5.34 2.15 5.73
N GLY A 90 -4.37 2.68 4.97
CA GLY A 90 -4.51 3.97 4.29
C GLY A 90 -5.64 3.99 3.26
N VAL A 91 -5.78 2.93 2.45
CA VAL A 91 -6.90 2.81 1.50
C VAL A 91 -8.25 2.80 2.24
N VAL A 92 -8.33 2.08 3.36
CA VAL A 92 -9.56 1.98 4.16
C VAL A 92 -9.91 3.29 4.85
N ASP A 93 -8.92 4.03 5.36
CA ASP A 93 -9.13 5.37 5.92
C ASP A 93 -9.79 6.33 4.93
N GLY A 94 -9.48 6.22 3.63
CA GLY A 94 -10.24 6.89 2.57
C GLY A 94 -11.59 6.20 2.31
N ASP A 95 -11.55 5.10 1.56
CA ASP A 95 -12.73 4.52 0.89
C ASP A 95 -13.28 3.23 1.53
N GLY A 96 -12.73 2.81 2.66
CA GLY A 96 -13.19 1.61 3.36
C GLY A 96 -14.46 1.81 4.17
N THR A 97 -15.19 0.73 4.43
CA THR A 97 -16.39 0.72 5.26
C THR A 97 -16.44 -0.54 6.13
N PHE A 98 -16.68 -0.35 7.41
CA PHE A 98 -17.03 -1.39 8.37
C PHE A 98 -18.54 -1.30 8.63
N TYR A 99 -19.27 -2.35 8.26
CA TYR A 99 -20.71 -2.37 8.34
C TYR A 99 -21.21 -3.58 9.10
N PHE A 100 -22.12 -3.35 10.03
CA PHE A 100 -22.91 -4.41 10.64
C PHE A 100 -24.33 -3.92 10.91
N ASN A 101 -25.30 -4.81 10.72
CA ASN A 101 -26.72 -4.51 10.94
C ASN A 101 -27.53 -5.79 11.17
N LYS A 102 -28.69 -5.63 11.82
CA LYS A 102 -29.69 -6.68 11.97
C LYS A 102 -30.54 -6.77 10.71
N THR A 103 -30.71 -7.99 10.20
CA THR A 103 -31.55 -8.25 9.02
C THR A 103 -33.03 -8.27 9.39
N LYS A 104 -33.91 -8.26 8.38
CA LYS A 104 -35.36 -8.44 8.57
C LYS A 104 -35.72 -9.76 9.26
N LYS A 105 -34.85 -10.76 9.16
CA LYS A 105 -34.99 -12.09 9.80
C LYS A 105 -34.33 -12.12 11.20
N SER A 106 -34.04 -10.96 11.79
CA SER A 106 -33.52 -10.82 13.16
C SER A 106 -32.13 -11.41 13.43
N TYR A 107 -31.34 -11.77 12.42
CA TYR A 107 -29.93 -12.13 12.60
C TYR A 107 -28.99 -10.98 12.22
N TRP A 108 -27.86 -10.89 12.91
CA TRP A 108 -26.80 -9.92 12.65
C TRP A 108 -25.97 -10.30 11.42
N THR A 109 -25.64 -9.29 10.63
CA THR A 109 -24.74 -9.42 9.46
C THR A 109 -23.58 -8.47 9.59
N PHE A 110 -22.43 -8.90 9.12
CA PHE A 110 -21.17 -8.15 9.15
C PHE A 110 -20.59 -8.10 7.74
N CYS A 111 -20.08 -6.95 7.35
CA CYS A 111 -19.46 -6.74 6.06
C CYS A 111 -18.32 -5.74 6.19
N PHE A 112 -17.12 -6.19 5.82
CA PHE A 112 -16.04 -5.29 5.46
C PHE A 112 -16.13 -5.03 3.95
N LYS A 113 -16.05 -3.77 3.53
CA LYS A 113 -16.07 -3.43 2.10
C LYS A 113 -15.17 -2.24 1.77
N ILE A 114 -14.66 -2.22 0.53
CA ILE A 114 -13.97 -1.09 -0.07
C ILE A 114 -14.65 -0.83 -1.42
N SER A 115 -15.20 0.37 -1.58
CA SER A 115 -15.93 0.77 -2.79
C SER A 115 -15.05 1.72 -3.61
N GLN A 116 -15.02 1.51 -4.92
CA GLN A 116 -14.24 2.31 -5.87
C GLN A 116 -15.03 2.51 -7.15
N SER A 117 -14.61 3.47 -7.97
CA SER A 117 -15.09 3.51 -9.34
C SER A 117 -14.60 2.31 -10.14
N LYS A 118 -15.37 1.85 -11.14
CA LYS A 118 -14.95 0.72 -12.01
C LYS A 118 -13.60 0.98 -12.70
N TYR A 119 -13.27 2.25 -12.99
CA TYR A 119 -11.98 2.57 -13.61
C TYR A 119 -10.80 2.15 -12.71
N ASN A 120 -10.96 2.15 -11.37
CA ASN A 120 -9.93 1.75 -10.41
C ASN A 120 -10.11 0.32 -9.87
N MET A 121 -10.86 -0.54 -10.58
CA MET A 121 -11.07 -1.94 -10.19
C MET A 121 -9.75 -2.73 -10.03
N ARG A 122 -8.67 -2.29 -10.70
CA ARG A 122 -7.32 -2.87 -10.54
C ARG A 122 -6.83 -2.83 -9.08
N MET A 123 -7.18 -1.79 -8.31
CA MET A 123 -6.83 -1.71 -6.89
C MET A 123 -7.58 -2.78 -6.08
N LEU A 124 -8.87 -3.00 -6.36
CA LEU A 124 -9.68 -4.03 -5.71
C LEU A 124 -9.16 -5.44 -6.01
N ASN A 125 -8.77 -5.70 -7.26
CA ASN A 125 -8.15 -6.96 -7.66
C ASN A 125 -6.83 -7.21 -6.91
N TYR A 126 -6.01 -6.19 -6.73
CA TYR A 126 -4.77 -6.28 -5.95
C TYR A 126 -5.04 -6.63 -4.47
N ILE A 127 -6.02 -5.98 -3.85
CA ILE A 127 -6.45 -6.30 -2.48
C ILE A 127 -6.90 -7.76 -2.37
N LYS A 128 -7.74 -8.22 -3.30
CA LYS A 128 -8.20 -9.61 -3.35
C LYS A 128 -7.05 -10.59 -3.53
N SER A 129 -6.06 -10.30 -4.38
CA SER A 129 -4.91 -11.18 -4.57
C SER A 129 -4.03 -11.28 -3.33
N MET A 130 -3.90 -10.19 -2.56
CA MET A 130 -3.10 -10.18 -1.33
C MET A 130 -3.80 -10.89 -0.17
N LEU A 131 -5.10 -10.67 0.01
CA LEU A 131 -5.89 -11.30 1.08
C LEU A 131 -6.32 -12.73 0.75
N GLN A 132 -6.40 -13.09 -0.53
CA GLN A 132 -6.85 -14.40 -1.05
C GLN A 132 -8.27 -14.81 -0.61
N VAL A 133 -9.03 -13.87 -0.04
CA VAL A 133 -10.44 -14.04 0.38
C VAL A 133 -11.30 -12.91 -0.18
N GLY A 134 -12.61 -13.01 0.04
CA GLY A 134 -13.56 -11.98 -0.37
C GLY A 134 -13.98 -12.06 -1.83
N THR A 135 -14.95 -11.23 -2.19
CA THR A 135 -15.51 -11.16 -3.54
C THR A 135 -15.43 -9.74 -4.07
N ILE A 136 -15.34 -9.60 -5.39
CA ILE A 136 -15.47 -8.32 -6.07
C ILE A 136 -16.81 -8.35 -6.81
N ASN A 137 -17.62 -7.34 -6.56
CA ASN A 137 -18.92 -7.18 -7.19
C ASN A 137 -18.92 -5.83 -7.92
N THR A 138 -19.43 -5.82 -9.13
CA THR A 138 -19.66 -4.59 -9.90
C THR A 138 -21.15 -4.31 -9.94
N SER A 139 -21.56 -3.06 -9.74
CA SER A 139 -22.94 -2.65 -10.01
C SER A 139 -23.11 -2.20 -11.46
N GLU A 140 -24.33 -1.90 -11.88
CA GLU A 140 -24.58 -1.25 -13.20
C GLU A 140 -23.99 0.17 -13.22
N VAL A 141 -24.20 0.91 -12.12
CA VAL A 141 -23.55 2.19 -11.83
C VAL A 141 -22.02 2.03 -11.87
N ASN A 142 -21.27 3.09 -12.15
CA ASN A 142 -19.79 3.07 -12.24
C ASN A 142 -19.08 2.85 -10.89
N ILE A 143 -19.46 1.79 -10.17
CA ILE A 143 -18.96 1.41 -8.87
C ILE A 143 -18.61 -0.09 -8.90
N ALA A 144 -17.45 -0.40 -8.32
CA ALA A 144 -17.00 -1.75 -8.01
C ALA A 144 -16.71 -1.82 -6.51
N GLU A 145 -17.05 -2.94 -5.88
CA GLU A 145 -16.89 -3.14 -4.44
C GLU A 145 -16.13 -4.44 -4.19
N TYR A 146 -15.04 -4.37 -3.44
CA TYR A 146 -14.46 -5.53 -2.78
C TYR A 146 -15.16 -5.73 -1.44
N ARG A 147 -15.61 -6.94 -1.14
CA ARG A 147 -16.38 -7.24 0.07
C ARG A 147 -15.98 -8.57 0.71
N ILE A 148 -16.01 -8.60 2.04
CA ILE A 148 -15.92 -9.82 2.84
C ILE A 148 -17.11 -9.84 3.79
N ARG A 149 -17.96 -10.87 3.66
CA ARG A 149 -19.13 -11.11 4.53
C ARG A 149 -18.94 -12.31 5.46
N ASN A 150 -18.06 -13.24 5.10
CA ASN A 150 -17.77 -14.40 5.95
C ASN A 150 -17.06 -13.90 7.22
N ILE A 151 -17.69 -14.12 8.38
CA ILE A 151 -17.22 -13.62 9.68
C ILE A 151 -15.87 -14.24 10.04
N ASP A 152 -15.66 -15.53 9.76
CA ASP A 152 -14.40 -16.22 10.07
C ASP A 152 -13.25 -15.65 9.24
N HIS A 153 -13.51 -15.29 7.96
CA HIS A 153 -12.51 -14.60 7.15
C HIS A 153 -12.21 -13.19 7.68
N ILE A 154 -13.21 -12.46 8.18
CA ILE A 154 -13.01 -11.14 8.78
C ILE A 154 -12.13 -11.25 10.03
N ILE A 155 -12.43 -12.20 10.91
CA ILE A 155 -11.66 -12.44 12.14
C ILE A 155 -10.22 -12.85 11.81
N LYS A 156 -10.04 -13.72 10.82
CA LYS A 156 -8.73 -14.27 10.49
C LYS A 156 -7.83 -13.31 9.71
N TYR A 157 -8.39 -12.50 8.80
CA TYR A 157 -7.59 -11.71 7.85
C TYR A 157 -7.75 -10.19 7.99
N ILE A 158 -8.90 -9.71 8.47
CA ILE A 158 -9.18 -8.26 8.56
C ILE A 158 -8.84 -7.73 9.94
N LEU A 159 -9.40 -8.30 11.02
CA LEU A 159 -9.16 -7.80 12.38
C LEU A 159 -7.65 -7.72 12.72
N PRO A 160 -6.79 -8.70 12.39
CA PRO A 160 -5.38 -8.62 12.75
C PRO A 160 -4.63 -7.46 12.08
N ILE A 161 -5.06 -7.01 10.89
CA ILE A 161 -4.46 -5.86 10.21
C ILE A 161 -4.75 -4.59 10.98
N PHE A 162 -6.03 -4.38 11.33
CA PHE A 162 -6.49 -3.15 11.97
C PHE A 162 -6.27 -3.12 13.49
N ASP A 163 -6.05 -4.28 14.13
CA ASP A 163 -5.55 -4.39 15.51
C ASP A 163 -4.06 -4.07 15.59
N LYS A 164 -3.28 -4.39 14.54
CA LYS A 164 -1.85 -4.08 14.46
C LYS A 164 -1.60 -2.63 14.03
N TYR A 165 -2.39 -2.12 13.09
CA TYR A 165 -2.26 -0.76 12.56
C TYR A 165 -3.58 -0.01 12.71
N SER A 166 -3.61 0.91 13.66
CA SER A 166 -4.76 1.77 13.90
C SER A 166 -5.09 2.64 12.70
N LEU A 167 -6.39 2.84 12.46
CA LEU A 167 -6.89 3.82 11.50
C LEU A 167 -6.60 5.24 12.00
N LEU A 168 -6.20 6.12 11.10
CA LEU A 168 -5.82 7.48 11.43
C LEU A 168 -6.99 8.47 11.35
N THR A 169 -8.14 8.06 10.80
CA THR A 169 -9.34 8.90 10.73
C THR A 169 -10.36 8.50 11.81
N LYS A 170 -11.45 9.26 11.93
CA LYS A 170 -12.61 8.91 12.74
C LYS A 170 -13.20 7.51 12.43
N LYS A 171 -12.82 6.89 11.31
CA LYS A 171 -13.20 5.53 10.94
C LYS A 171 -12.70 4.48 11.94
N GLU A 172 -11.69 4.80 12.75
CA GLU A 172 -11.29 4.01 13.93
C GLU A 172 -12.48 3.72 14.85
N PHE A 173 -13.36 4.70 15.09
CA PHE A 173 -14.57 4.50 15.90
C PHE A 173 -15.47 3.41 15.32
N SER A 174 -15.73 3.47 14.01
CA SER A 174 -16.54 2.48 13.30
C SER A 174 -15.89 1.09 13.30
N TYR A 175 -14.56 1.02 13.17
CA TYR A 175 -13.81 -0.23 13.30
C TYR A 175 -13.96 -0.83 14.69
N ASN A 176 -13.80 -0.03 15.75
CA ASN A 176 -13.90 -0.50 17.13
C ASN A 176 -15.30 -1.07 17.42
N GLN A 177 -16.37 -0.37 17.01
CA GLN A 177 -17.74 -0.88 17.12
C GLN A 177 -17.91 -2.21 16.36
N PHE A 178 -17.40 -2.28 15.13
CA PHE A 178 -17.51 -3.47 14.29
C PHE A 178 -16.75 -4.66 14.88
N ARG A 179 -15.54 -4.44 15.37
CA ARG A 179 -14.69 -5.43 16.03
C ARG A 179 -15.35 -5.96 17.30
N GLU A 180 -15.75 -5.07 18.21
CA GLU A 180 -16.44 -5.45 19.46
C GLU A 180 -17.69 -6.30 19.17
N ALA A 181 -18.51 -5.86 18.20
CA ALA A 181 -19.72 -6.57 17.83
C ALA A 181 -19.44 -7.98 17.26
N ILE A 182 -18.39 -8.16 16.46
CA ILE A 182 -17.99 -9.47 15.94
C ILE A 182 -17.56 -10.42 17.06
N LEU A 183 -16.75 -9.92 18.01
CA LEU A 183 -16.25 -10.73 19.12
C LEU A 183 -17.41 -11.23 20.00
N ILE A 184 -18.36 -10.35 20.33
CA ILE A 184 -19.58 -10.71 21.07
C ILE A 184 -20.43 -11.71 20.27
N TYR A 185 -20.58 -11.49 18.96
CA TYR A 185 -21.36 -12.39 18.12
C TYR A 185 -20.81 -13.82 18.12
N LYS A 186 -19.48 -13.98 18.12
CA LYS A 186 -18.79 -15.27 18.11
C LYS A 186 -18.56 -15.90 19.49
N ASP A 187 -18.79 -15.17 20.57
CA ASP A 187 -18.63 -15.69 21.93
C ASP A 187 -19.64 -16.81 22.22
N ILE A 188 -19.18 -18.03 22.49
CA ILE A 188 -20.06 -19.20 22.70
C ILE A 188 -20.70 -19.15 24.11
N SER A 189 -20.11 -18.42 25.05
CA SER A 189 -20.60 -18.33 26.43
C SER A 189 -21.89 -17.51 26.58
N LEU A 190 -22.18 -16.63 25.61
CA LEU A 190 -23.32 -15.73 25.65
C LEU A 190 -24.54 -16.32 24.96
N SER A 191 -25.71 -16.18 25.61
CA SER A 191 -27.00 -16.50 24.99
C SER A 191 -27.31 -15.58 23.80
N HIS A 192 -28.18 -16.03 22.90
CA HIS A 192 -28.59 -15.23 21.73
C HIS A 192 -29.22 -13.88 22.12
N SER A 193 -30.04 -13.85 23.17
CA SER A 193 -30.66 -12.60 23.65
C SER A 193 -29.62 -11.63 24.20
N ASN A 194 -28.65 -12.12 24.97
CA ASN A 194 -27.58 -11.29 25.53
C ASN A 194 -26.68 -10.72 24.42
N LYS A 195 -26.31 -11.52 23.42
CA LYS A 195 -25.57 -11.04 22.24
C LYS A 195 -26.33 -9.93 21.53
N ASP A 196 -27.61 -10.14 21.28
CA ASP A 196 -28.45 -9.17 20.58
C ASP A 196 -28.53 -7.83 21.32
N TYR A 197 -28.74 -7.87 22.64
CA TYR A 197 -28.75 -6.69 23.50
C TYR A 197 -27.41 -5.93 23.43
N LEU A 198 -26.29 -6.63 23.62
CA LEU A 198 -24.96 -6.02 23.64
C LEU A 198 -24.56 -5.41 22.29
N ILE A 199 -24.81 -6.14 21.19
CA ILE A 199 -24.49 -5.64 19.84
C ILE A 199 -25.38 -4.44 19.49
N THR A 200 -26.65 -4.45 19.90
CA THR A 200 -27.57 -3.31 19.73
C THR A 200 -27.04 -2.07 20.47
N ASN A 201 -26.60 -2.25 21.72
CA ASN A 201 -26.01 -1.16 22.50
C ASN A 201 -24.76 -0.59 21.82
N ILE A 202 -23.87 -1.44 21.30
CA ILE A 202 -22.69 -1.00 20.54
C ILE A 202 -23.09 -0.21 19.31
N LYS A 203 -24.09 -0.69 18.55
CA LYS A 203 -24.58 -0.04 17.32
C LYS A 203 -25.15 1.35 17.60
N ASN A 204 -25.82 1.51 18.74
CA ASN A 204 -26.46 2.75 19.16
C ASN A 204 -25.48 3.76 19.78
N LYS A 205 -24.23 3.38 20.07
CA LYS A 205 -23.20 4.34 20.52
C LYS A 205 -23.00 5.41 19.44
N ILE A 206 -23.24 6.67 19.82
CA ILE A 206 -23.05 7.83 18.95
C ILE A 206 -21.57 8.25 19.00
N MET A 207 -20.98 8.48 17.83
CA MET A 207 -19.63 9.01 17.74
C MET A 207 -19.61 10.46 18.25
N PRO A 208 -18.68 10.83 19.17
CA PRO A 208 -18.53 12.21 19.62
C PRO A 208 -18.30 13.17 18.44
N THR A 209 -18.84 14.39 18.55
CA THR A 209 -18.75 15.42 17.47
C THR A 209 -17.31 15.78 17.12
N ASN A 210 -16.45 15.87 18.13
CA ASN A 210 -15.02 16.16 17.99
C ASN A 210 -14.17 14.89 18.10
N TYR A 211 -14.70 13.73 17.70
CA TYR A 211 -13.93 12.50 17.72
C TYR A 211 -12.69 12.62 16.83
N VAL A 212 -11.54 12.26 17.41
CA VAL A 212 -10.27 12.10 16.70
C VAL A 212 -9.75 10.71 17.04
N SER A 213 -9.13 10.05 16.06
CA SER A 213 -8.50 8.75 16.27
C SER A 213 -7.53 8.77 17.46
N SER A 214 -7.50 7.68 18.22
CA SER A 214 -6.74 7.54 19.46
C SER A 214 -5.26 7.88 19.30
N VAL A 215 -4.69 7.60 18.13
CA VAL A 215 -3.30 7.85 17.75
C VAL A 215 -2.90 9.33 17.80
N TRP A 216 -3.88 10.25 17.74
CA TRP A 216 -3.63 11.70 17.74
C TRP A 216 -3.87 12.38 19.08
N LYS A 217 -4.41 11.68 20.09
CA LYS A 217 -4.84 12.32 21.35
C LYS A 217 -3.72 13.05 22.10
N ASN A 218 -2.48 12.63 21.91
CA ASN A 218 -1.30 13.21 22.57
C ASN A 218 -0.43 14.07 21.63
N THR A 219 -0.94 14.45 20.44
CA THR A 219 -0.18 15.23 19.45
C THR A 219 -0.62 16.70 19.45
N HIS A 220 -0.20 17.47 20.46
CA HIS A 220 -0.51 18.91 20.52
C HIS A 220 0.25 19.73 19.48
N ASN A 221 1.48 19.32 19.13
CA ASN A 221 2.32 19.97 18.11
C ASN A 221 2.80 18.93 17.08
N LEU A 222 2.20 18.96 15.88
CA LEU A 222 2.58 18.07 14.78
C LEU A 222 3.96 18.47 14.22
N THR A 223 5.00 17.78 14.68
CA THR A 223 6.34 17.83 14.10
C THR A 223 6.55 16.66 13.14
N LEU A 224 7.44 16.81 12.17
CA LEU A 224 7.73 15.74 11.20
C LEU A 224 8.20 14.43 11.85
N PRO A 225 9.06 14.42 12.90
CA PRO A 225 9.42 13.20 13.61
C PRO A 225 8.21 12.50 14.23
N ILE A 226 7.33 13.23 14.92
CA ILE A 226 6.11 12.66 15.53
C ILE A 226 5.22 12.08 14.43
N VAL A 227 4.97 12.83 13.36
CA VAL A 227 4.15 12.37 12.24
C VAL A 227 4.70 11.08 11.63
N ASN A 228 6.02 10.97 11.43
CA ASN A 228 6.62 9.75 10.86
C ASN A 228 6.50 8.51 11.76
N THR A 229 6.28 8.68 13.07
CA THR A 229 6.00 7.54 13.99
C THR A 229 4.57 7.03 13.86
N ILE A 230 3.62 7.88 13.47
CA ILE A 230 2.19 7.57 13.36
C ILE A 230 1.82 7.18 11.92
N MET A 231 2.25 7.98 10.96
CA MET A 231 1.89 7.87 9.55
C MET A 231 3.03 7.26 8.74
N SER A 232 2.95 5.95 8.52
CA SER A 232 3.90 5.27 7.65
C SER A 232 3.81 5.73 6.19
N LYS A 233 4.91 5.58 5.44
CA LYS A 233 4.94 5.86 4.00
C LYS A 233 3.88 5.04 3.24
N GLN A 234 3.76 3.76 3.56
CA GLN A 234 2.80 2.84 2.94
C GLN A 234 1.36 3.29 3.18
N TRP A 235 1.04 3.74 4.41
CA TRP A 235 -0.28 4.32 4.71
C TRP A 235 -0.56 5.53 3.82
N LEU A 236 0.38 6.48 3.68
CA LEU A 236 0.16 7.67 2.86
C LEU A 236 -0.02 7.32 1.38
N ILE A 237 0.69 6.32 0.87
CA ILE A 237 0.49 5.81 -0.49
C ILE A 237 -0.93 5.27 -0.66
N GLY A 238 -1.39 4.43 0.27
CA GLY A 238 -2.75 3.86 0.23
C GLY A 238 -3.84 4.93 0.33
N PHE A 239 -3.68 5.88 1.26
CA PHE A 239 -4.62 6.99 1.42
C PHE A 239 -4.64 7.90 0.18
N THR A 240 -3.49 8.15 -0.44
CA THR A 240 -3.40 8.90 -1.71
C THR A 240 -4.07 8.13 -2.86
N GLU A 241 -4.01 6.80 -2.87
CA GLU A 241 -4.73 5.97 -3.84
C GLU A 241 -6.25 6.03 -3.71
N ALA A 242 -6.76 6.28 -2.52
CA ALA A 242 -8.16 6.61 -2.30
C ALA A 242 -8.45 8.08 -2.64
N GLU A 243 -7.91 9.02 -1.85
CA GLU A 243 -8.34 10.42 -1.78
C GLU A 243 -7.49 11.41 -2.59
N GLY A 244 -6.32 10.97 -3.05
CA GLY A 244 -5.36 11.83 -3.77
C GLY A 244 -5.69 12.02 -5.24
N SER A 245 -5.30 13.16 -5.80
CA SER A 245 -5.53 13.52 -7.20
C SER A 245 -4.28 14.13 -7.82
N PHE A 246 -3.84 13.55 -8.93
CA PHE A 246 -2.75 14.06 -9.77
C PHE A 246 -3.35 14.65 -11.04
N TYR A 247 -3.28 15.96 -11.23
CA TYR A 247 -3.90 16.58 -12.42
C TYR A 247 -3.11 17.79 -12.92
N LEU A 248 -3.47 18.20 -14.13
CA LEU A 248 -2.96 19.39 -14.79
C LEU A 248 -4.01 20.48 -14.64
N VAL A 249 -3.59 21.70 -14.31
CA VAL A 249 -4.47 22.86 -14.19
C VAL A 249 -4.03 23.96 -15.15
N LYS A 250 -4.97 24.46 -15.96
CA LYS A 250 -4.77 25.63 -16.80
C LYS A 250 -4.86 26.87 -15.92
N LYS A 251 -3.81 27.69 -15.92
CA LYS A 251 -3.75 28.93 -15.14
C LYS A 251 -4.05 30.16 -15.99
N ASP A 252 -3.70 30.09 -17.27
CA ASP A 252 -3.96 31.13 -18.28
C ASP A 252 -3.88 30.50 -19.68
N CYS A 253 -3.97 31.31 -20.75
CA CYS A 253 -3.97 30.85 -22.13
C CYS A 253 -2.65 30.20 -22.59
N LYS A 254 -1.54 30.37 -21.84
CA LYS A 254 -0.21 29.87 -22.21
C LYS A 254 0.42 28.97 -21.15
N ARG A 255 -0.26 28.74 -20.02
CA ARG A 255 0.31 28.05 -18.87
C ARG A 255 -0.61 26.98 -18.31
N ILE A 256 -0.13 25.74 -18.40
CA ILE A 256 -0.65 24.59 -17.68
C ILE A 256 0.42 24.14 -16.69
N ILE A 257 0.01 23.85 -15.45
CA ILE A 257 0.91 23.38 -14.40
C ILE A 257 0.42 22.09 -13.76
N GLN A 258 1.35 21.33 -13.20
CA GLN A 258 1.10 20.14 -12.42
C GLN A 258 0.57 20.51 -11.03
N MET A 259 -0.48 19.83 -10.62
CA MET A 259 -1.14 20.03 -9.35
C MET A 259 -1.36 18.67 -8.67
N PHE A 260 -1.05 18.64 -7.38
CA PHE A 260 -1.35 17.51 -6.51
C PHE A 260 -2.24 17.99 -5.38
N GLU A 261 -3.28 17.20 -5.10
CA GLU A 261 -4.28 17.53 -4.09
C GLU A 261 -4.74 16.27 -3.37
N ILE A 262 -4.93 16.38 -2.06
CA ILE A 262 -5.65 15.39 -1.24
C ILE A 262 -6.75 16.13 -0.50
N THR A 263 -7.98 15.66 -0.64
CA THR A 263 -9.16 16.25 0.02
C THR A 263 -9.67 15.33 1.11
N GLN A 264 -10.24 15.90 2.17
CA GLN A 264 -10.97 15.12 3.17
C GLN A 264 -12.06 15.98 3.82
N LYS A 265 -13.24 15.40 4.05
CA LYS A 265 -14.39 16.12 4.62
C LYS A 265 -14.20 16.41 6.11
N HIS A 266 -13.60 15.47 6.83
CA HIS A 266 -13.35 15.53 8.27
C HIS A 266 -11.85 15.36 8.55
N ASP A 267 -11.48 15.16 9.82
CA ASP A 267 -10.12 14.71 10.18
C ASP A 267 -8.99 15.62 9.65
N LYS A 268 -9.15 16.95 9.79
CA LYS A 268 -8.16 17.95 9.33
C LYS A 268 -6.72 17.63 9.78
N ILE A 269 -6.57 17.07 10.98
CA ILE A 269 -5.28 16.62 11.54
C ILE A 269 -4.52 15.66 10.62
N VAL A 270 -5.22 14.80 9.88
CA VAL A 270 -4.62 13.89 8.91
C VAL A 270 -4.00 14.67 7.76
N LEU A 271 -4.70 15.69 7.23
CA LEU A 271 -4.17 16.53 6.18
C LEU A 271 -3.00 17.41 6.68
N GLU A 272 -3.04 17.87 7.92
CA GLU A 272 -1.94 18.61 8.55
C GLU A 272 -0.69 17.74 8.69
N ALA A 273 -0.84 16.48 9.10
CA ALA A 273 0.24 15.51 9.13
C ALA A 273 0.83 15.25 7.73
N ILE A 274 -0.03 15.02 6.72
CA ILE A 274 0.41 14.86 5.32
C ILE A 274 1.16 16.09 4.83
N ALA A 275 0.68 17.29 5.17
CA ALA A 275 1.32 18.54 4.80
C ALA A 275 2.72 18.68 5.40
N LYS A 276 2.98 18.15 6.61
CA LYS A 276 4.33 18.08 7.18
C LYS A 276 5.24 17.15 6.38
N ILE A 277 4.75 15.97 5.96
CA ILE A 277 5.53 14.99 5.20
C ILE A 277 5.89 15.51 3.80
N LEU A 278 4.92 16.09 3.09
CA LEU A 278 5.07 16.51 1.69
C LEU A 278 5.40 18.00 1.54
N SER A 279 5.64 18.70 2.65
CA SER A 279 5.90 20.15 2.72
C SER A 279 4.80 21.00 2.05
N MET A 280 3.55 20.56 2.14
CA MET A 280 2.38 21.19 1.47
C MET A 280 1.64 22.16 2.40
N LYS A 281 0.59 22.81 1.87
CA LYS A 281 -0.30 23.70 2.63
C LYS A 281 -1.69 23.10 2.73
N VAL A 282 -2.29 23.20 3.91
CA VAL A 282 -3.68 22.83 4.17
C VAL A 282 -4.57 24.06 4.09
N TYR A 283 -5.71 23.93 3.43
CA TYR A 283 -6.72 24.97 3.29
C TYR A 283 -8.08 24.46 3.77
N ASN A 284 -8.82 25.35 4.43
CA ASN A 284 -10.20 25.11 4.84
C ASN A 284 -11.12 25.59 3.72
N LYS A 285 -11.92 24.68 3.15
CA LYS A 285 -13.04 25.03 2.27
C LYS A 285 -14.33 24.98 3.10
N LYS A 286 -15.44 25.46 2.52
CA LYS A 286 -16.74 25.52 3.22
C LYS A 286 -17.21 24.14 3.72
N THR A 287 -16.96 23.09 2.94
CA THR A 287 -17.52 21.75 3.17
C THR A 287 -16.47 20.66 3.40
N TYR A 288 -15.20 20.95 3.17
CA TYR A 288 -14.09 20.00 3.28
C TYR A 288 -12.76 20.71 3.53
N TYR A 289 -11.73 19.95 3.85
CA TYR A 289 -10.35 20.39 3.95
C TYR A 289 -9.55 19.86 2.76
N THR A 290 -8.55 20.62 2.30
CA THR A 290 -7.69 20.21 1.19
C THR A 290 -6.23 20.48 1.50
N CYS A 291 -5.36 19.52 1.18
CA CYS A 291 -3.92 19.65 1.19
C CYS A 291 -3.44 19.68 -0.27
N ILE A 292 -2.87 20.80 -0.69
CA ILE A 292 -2.67 21.10 -2.11
C ILE A 292 -1.30 21.70 -2.38
N SER A 293 -0.71 21.37 -3.53
CA SER A 293 0.53 22.00 -3.97
C SER A 293 0.63 22.14 -5.48
N THR A 294 1.23 23.25 -5.88
CA THR A 294 1.57 23.62 -7.26
C THR A 294 2.99 24.17 -7.39
N SER A 295 3.77 24.24 -6.29
CA SER A 295 5.16 24.72 -6.35
C SER A 295 6.06 23.66 -6.96
N LYS A 296 7.03 24.09 -7.78
CA LYS A 296 7.91 23.16 -8.51
C LYS A 296 8.71 22.27 -7.55
N GLU A 297 9.17 22.86 -6.45
CA GLU A 297 9.97 22.20 -5.41
C GLU A 297 9.17 21.09 -4.74
N ASN A 298 7.92 21.38 -4.35
CA ASN A 298 7.05 20.37 -3.75
C ASN A 298 6.64 19.30 -4.76
N ILE A 299 6.32 19.68 -6.01
CA ILE A 299 5.97 18.70 -7.05
C ILE A 299 7.14 17.74 -7.27
N GLN A 300 8.38 18.24 -7.32
CA GLN A 300 9.58 17.41 -7.40
C GLN A 300 9.69 16.46 -6.19
N GLY A 301 9.47 16.95 -4.97
CA GLY A 301 9.47 16.13 -3.75
C GLY A 301 8.38 15.06 -3.75
N ILE A 302 7.16 15.40 -4.19
CA ILE A 302 6.02 14.48 -4.33
C ILE A 302 6.35 13.38 -5.35
N ILE A 303 6.93 13.72 -6.51
CA ILE A 303 7.36 12.75 -7.51
C ILE A 303 8.38 11.77 -6.90
N GLN A 304 9.36 12.26 -6.16
CA GLN A 304 10.35 11.42 -5.48
C GLN A 304 9.71 10.53 -4.42
N TYR A 305 8.76 11.07 -3.65
CA TYR A 305 8.08 10.34 -2.57
C TYR A 305 7.30 9.13 -3.08
N PHE A 306 6.49 9.31 -4.14
CA PHE A 306 5.58 8.30 -4.69
C PHE A 306 6.17 7.45 -5.83
N SER A 307 7.43 7.69 -6.20
CA SER A 307 8.09 6.97 -7.30
C SER A 307 8.06 5.46 -7.08
N ASN A 308 7.54 4.71 -8.05
CA ASN A 308 7.44 3.25 -8.08
C ASN A 308 6.65 2.60 -6.93
N THR A 309 5.83 3.35 -6.20
CA THR A 309 5.07 2.81 -5.05
C THR A 309 3.57 2.66 -5.30
N ILE A 310 2.97 3.60 -6.05
CA ILE A 310 1.52 3.64 -6.31
C ILE A 310 1.07 2.41 -7.10
N LYS A 311 -0.09 1.85 -6.75
CA LYS A 311 -0.75 0.71 -7.37
C LYS A 311 -1.96 1.17 -8.21
N GLY A 312 -2.80 0.21 -8.62
CA GLY A 312 -4.05 0.49 -9.33
C GLY A 312 -3.90 1.28 -10.64
N VAL A 313 -4.96 1.96 -11.07
CA VAL A 313 -4.94 2.84 -12.26
C VAL A 313 -4.34 4.21 -11.95
N LYS A 314 -4.37 4.65 -10.68
CA LYS A 314 -3.74 5.90 -10.24
C LYS A 314 -2.22 5.88 -10.47
N SER A 315 -1.58 4.71 -10.51
CA SER A 315 -0.17 4.56 -10.92
C SER A 315 0.10 5.08 -12.35
N LEU A 316 -0.83 4.85 -13.29
CA LEU A 316 -0.74 5.36 -14.66
C LEU A 316 -0.90 6.88 -14.69
N GLU A 317 -1.88 7.41 -13.96
CA GLU A 317 -2.10 8.86 -13.84
C GLU A 317 -0.86 9.55 -13.27
N PHE A 318 -0.32 9.03 -12.17
CA PHE A 318 0.91 9.53 -11.57
C PHE A 318 2.09 9.45 -12.54
N LYS A 319 2.25 8.36 -13.30
CA LYS A 319 3.33 8.21 -14.28
C LYS A 319 3.23 9.22 -15.42
N LEU A 320 2.03 9.46 -15.94
CA LEU A 320 1.78 10.48 -16.96
C LEU A 320 2.04 11.88 -16.42
N TRP A 321 1.50 12.18 -15.24
CA TRP A 321 1.66 13.46 -14.55
C TRP A 321 3.13 13.77 -14.20
N SER A 322 3.85 12.81 -13.60
CA SER A 322 5.26 12.97 -13.24
C SER A 322 6.15 13.14 -14.47
N ARG A 323 5.94 12.34 -15.54
CA ARG A 323 6.67 12.49 -16.81
C ARG A 323 6.43 13.86 -17.43
N SER A 324 5.22 14.41 -17.32
CA SER A 324 4.90 15.73 -17.84
C SER A 324 5.76 16.83 -17.21
N PHE A 325 6.04 16.70 -15.90
CA PHE A 325 6.91 17.58 -15.15
C PHE A 325 8.39 17.36 -15.50
N THR A 326 8.87 16.11 -15.43
CA THR A 326 10.28 15.77 -15.66
C THR A 326 10.75 16.09 -17.07
N LYS A 327 9.88 15.90 -18.08
CA LYS A 327 10.18 16.20 -19.48
C LYS A 327 9.92 17.65 -19.88
N ARG A 328 9.39 18.48 -18.98
CA ARG A 328 9.06 19.90 -19.24
C ARG A 328 8.25 20.06 -20.53
N LEU A 329 7.14 19.31 -20.61
CA LEU A 329 6.30 19.31 -21.82
C LEU A 329 5.79 20.72 -22.16
N SER A 330 5.64 20.98 -23.46
CA SER A 330 5.09 22.24 -23.96
C SER A 330 3.61 22.39 -23.59
N TYR A 331 3.07 23.61 -23.72
CA TYR A 331 1.66 23.89 -23.45
C TYR A 331 0.72 22.94 -24.23
N SER A 332 0.91 22.80 -25.54
CA SER A 332 0.10 21.91 -26.39
C SER A 332 0.20 20.45 -25.95
N GLN A 333 1.41 19.98 -25.61
CA GLN A 333 1.61 18.62 -25.11
C GLN A 333 0.91 18.38 -23.76
N LEU A 334 0.90 19.39 -22.88
CA LEU A 334 0.19 19.33 -21.59
C LEU A 334 -1.33 19.34 -21.77
N GLU A 335 -1.84 20.09 -22.74
CA GLU A 335 -3.27 20.14 -23.07
C GLU A 335 -3.75 18.76 -23.59
N ASP A 336 -3.02 18.18 -24.54
CA ASP A 336 -3.27 16.82 -25.03
C ASP A 336 -3.23 15.77 -23.91
N LEU A 337 -2.26 15.90 -23.00
CA LEU A 337 -2.12 14.99 -21.87
C LEU A 337 -3.27 15.14 -20.88
N GLN A 338 -3.73 16.37 -20.62
CA GLN A 338 -4.87 16.63 -19.75
C GLN A 338 -6.13 15.98 -20.32
N ILE A 339 -6.37 16.10 -21.63
CA ILE A 339 -7.49 15.43 -22.32
C ILE A 339 -7.38 13.91 -22.17
N LYS A 340 -6.19 13.33 -22.36
CA LYS A 340 -5.95 11.89 -22.21
C LYS A 340 -6.24 11.40 -20.78
N ILE A 341 -5.75 12.10 -19.76
CA ILE A 341 -6.00 11.76 -18.34
C ILE A 341 -7.50 11.84 -18.04
N ASN A 342 -8.19 12.88 -18.53
CA ASN A 342 -9.62 13.05 -18.34
C ASN A 342 -10.45 11.94 -19.01
N LYS A 343 -10.04 11.49 -20.21
CA LYS A 343 -10.66 10.33 -20.88
C LYS A 343 -10.48 9.05 -20.08
N ILE A 344 -9.30 8.80 -19.50
CA ILE A 344 -9.06 7.62 -18.65
C ILE A 344 -10.01 7.60 -17.45
N ARG A 345 -10.17 8.74 -16.76
CA ARG A 345 -11.08 8.88 -15.59
C ARG A 345 -12.54 8.70 -15.95
N ASN A 346 -12.94 9.25 -17.10
CA ASN A 346 -14.32 9.29 -17.54
C ASN A 346 -14.69 8.18 -18.52
N LYS A 347 -13.83 7.18 -18.76
CA LYS A 347 -14.06 6.10 -19.73
C LYS A 347 -15.42 5.39 -19.57
N HIS A 348 -15.94 5.34 -18.35
CA HIS A 348 -17.26 4.78 -18.04
C HIS A 348 -18.44 5.61 -18.60
N LYS A 349 -18.26 6.92 -18.79
CA LYS A 349 -19.27 7.81 -19.39
C LYS A 349 -19.41 7.56 -20.88
N ASP A 350 -18.31 7.27 -21.57
CA ASP A 350 -18.28 7.00 -23.02
C ASP A 350 -18.96 5.66 -23.39
N ILE A 351 -18.99 4.70 -22.46
CA ILE A 351 -19.67 3.40 -22.65
C ILE A 351 -21.20 3.57 -22.58
N ASN A 352 -21.69 4.50 -21.76
CA ASN A 352 -23.12 4.76 -21.61
C ASN A 352 -23.69 5.65 -22.72
N SER A 353 -22.86 6.35 -23.51
CA SER A 353 -23.29 7.14 -24.67
C SER A 353 -23.50 6.33 -25.94
N LEU A 354 -23.21 5.02 -25.92
CA LEU A 354 -23.40 4.11 -27.06
C LEU A 354 -24.64 3.22 -26.93
N VAL A 355 -25.51 3.50 -25.93
CA VAL A 355 -26.70 2.68 -25.60
C VAL A 355 -28.01 3.49 -25.75
N TYR A 356 -27.99 4.58 -26.51
CA TYR A 356 -29.20 5.34 -26.84
C TYR A 356 -29.38 5.47 -28.35
#